data_AF-A0A373VJY5-F1
#
_entry.id   AF-A0A373VJY5-F1
#
_cell.length_a   1.000
_cell.length_b   1.000
_cell.length_c   1.000
_cell.angle_alpha   90.00
_cell.angle_beta   90.00
_cell.angle_gamma   90.00
#
_symmetry.space_group_name_H-M   'P 1'
#
loop_
_entity.id
_entity.type
_entity.pdbx_description
1 polymer ?
#
loop_
_entity_poly.entity_id
_entity_poly.type
_entity_poly.pdbx_seq_one_letter_code
_entity_poly.pdbx_strand_id
1 'polypeptide(L)'
;AKSGKLAGFMADEAGSVAYEGGKKSRLLNELENSGVKYNPDNVVRVMKNSEGKLMWLENGNSKAGLTHILERHADDFASQGVSDIPKLLENVLSTNPIKSGSNVKGRFADYIWNGNSYRVAYGTNGFVVSFYPID
;
A
#
# COMPACT_ATOMS: atom_id res chain seq x y z
N ALA A 1 17.56 46.87 1.02
CA ALA A 1 17.83 45.42 0.89
C ALA A 1 17.66 44.76 2.25
N LYS A 2 16.65 43.90 2.42
CA LYS A 2 16.58 42.98 3.57
C LYS A 2 16.30 41.59 3.02
N SER A 3 17.41 40.87 2.89
CA SER A 3 17.62 39.42 2.88
C SER A 3 16.36 38.55 2.94
N GLY A 4 16.16 37.79 1.86
CA GLY A 4 15.27 36.65 1.85
C GLY A 4 15.73 35.54 2.81
N LYS A 5 14.76 34.74 3.24
CA LYS A 5 14.99 33.39 3.73
C LYS A 5 13.93 32.51 3.07
N LEU A 6 14.31 31.94 1.92
CA LEU A 6 13.65 30.77 1.35
C LEU A 6 13.82 29.65 2.37
N ALA A 7 12.75 29.29 3.08
CA ALA A 7 12.71 28.03 3.80
C ALA A 7 12.70 26.92 2.75
N GLY A 8 13.78 26.14 2.72
CA GLY A 8 13.97 25.06 1.77
C GLY A 8 12.86 24.02 1.91
N PHE A 9 12.23 23.68 0.81
CA PHE A 9 11.48 22.43 0.66
C PHE A 9 12.49 21.30 0.66
N MET A 10 12.75 20.71 1.83
CA MET A 10 13.37 19.40 1.90
C MET A 10 12.28 18.39 1.48
N ALA A 11 12.42 17.87 0.27
CA ALA A 11 11.78 16.62 -0.11
C ALA A 11 12.46 15.50 0.70
N ASP A 12 11.78 14.98 1.70
CA ASP A 12 12.20 13.79 2.42
C ASP A 12 11.77 12.54 1.64
N GLU A 13 12.72 12.08 0.84
CA GLU A 13 12.75 10.76 0.23
C GLU A 13 12.98 9.70 1.34
N ALA A 14 11.91 9.22 1.98
CA ALA A 14 11.87 7.92 2.65
C ALA A 14 10.42 7.56 3.04
N GLY A 15 9.96 6.42 2.52
CA GLY A 15 8.64 5.87 2.75
C GLY A 15 8.24 5.82 4.22
N SER A 16 7.02 6.27 4.45
CA SER A 16 6.35 6.44 5.73
C SER A 16 6.55 5.27 6.70
N VAL A 17 7.25 5.56 7.79
CA VAL A 17 7.08 4.88 9.07
C VAL A 17 5.78 5.43 9.66
N ALA A 18 4.77 4.56 9.79
CA ALA A 18 3.54 4.92 10.45
C ALA A 18 3.81 5.02 11.96
N TYR A 19 3.66 6.25 12.48
CA TYR A 19 3.57 6.64 13.89
C TYR A 19 4.88 6.78 14.69
N GLU A 20 5.56 7.92 14.49
CA GLU A 20 6.33 8.55 15.58
C GLU A 20 5.47 9.63 16.28
N GLY A 21 5.24 9.45 17.58
CA GLY A 21 5.00 10.56 18.52
C GLY A 21 3.86 11.54 18.22
N GLY A 22 2.63 11.05 17.97
CA GLY A 22 1.42 11.89 17.94
C GLY A 22 1.22 12.71 16.67
N LYS A 23 2.06 12.57 15.64
CA LYS A 23 1.81 13.14 14.31
C LYS A 23 1.18 12.11 13.39
N LYS A 24 -0.06 12.36 12.96
CA LYS A 24 -0.72 11.60 11.89
C LYS A 24 0.10 11.77 10.61
N SER A 25 0.44 10.66 9.96
CA SER A 25 1.25 10.72 8.73
C SER A 25 0.52 11.51 7.65
N ARG A 26 1.27 12.18 6.77
CA ARG A 26 0.70 12.93 5.63
C ARG A 26 -0.27 12.07 4.81
N LEU A 27 0.07 10.80 4.59
CA LEU A 27 -0.77 9.86 3.84
C LEU A 27 -2.08 9.50 4.58
N LEU A 28 -2.06 9.38 5.90
CA LEU A 28 -3.27 9.18 6.68
C LEU A 28 -4.20 10.41 6.64
N ASN A 29 -3.63 11.62 6.60
CA ASN A 29 -4.42 12.83 6.38
C ASN A 29 -5.01 12.87 4.96
N GLU A 30 -4.25 12.45 3.95
CA GLU A 30 -4.76 12.32 2.58
C GLU A 30 -5.90 11.29 2.50
N LEU A 31 -5.80 10.17 3.23
CA LEU A 31 -6.88 9.18 3.31
C LEU A 31 -8.14 9.74 3.97
N GLU A 32 -8.00 10.41 5.10
CA GLU A 32 -9.12 11.06 5.79
C GLU A 32 -9.81 12.11 4.91
N ASN A 33 -9.03 12.94 4.22
CA ASN A 33 -9.55 14.00 3.35
C ASN A 33 -10.10 13.48 2.02
N SER A 34 -9.82 12.21 1.66
CA SER A 34 -10.34 11.62 0.42
C SER A 34 -11.85 11.34 0.47
N GLY A 35 -12.45 11.28 1.67
CA GLY A 35 -13.87 10.96 1.86
C GLY A 35 -14.25 9.50 1.61
N VAL A 36 -13.28 8.61 1.32
CA VAL A 36 -13.54 7.17 1.21
C VAL A 36 -13.84 6.58 2.59
N LYS A 37 -14.74 5.60 2.65
CA LYS A 37 -15.00 4.88 3.89
C LYS A 37 -13.82 3.97 4.22
N TYR A 38 -13.26 4.14 5.41
CA TYR A 38 -12.22 3.29 6.00
C TYR A 38 -12.46 3.19 7.51
N ASN A 39 -11.84 2.22 8.18
CA ASN A 39 -11.82 2.17 9.64
C ASN A 39 -10.43 2.56 10.17
N PRO A 40 -10.26 3.73 10.82
CA PRO A 40 -8.97 4.18 11.34
C PRO A 40 -8.26 3.16 12.22
N ASP A 41 -8.99 2.43 13.07
CA ASP A 41 -8.43 1.45 14.00
C ASP A 41 -7.92 0.18 13.30
N ASN A 42 -8.37 -0.05 12.06
CA ASN A 42 -7.96 -1.19 11.27
C ASN A 42 -6.86 -0.87 10.25
N VAL A 43 -6.47 0.40 10.08
CA VAL A 43 -5.46 0.76 9.08
C VAL A 43 -4.09 0.20 9.50
N VAL A 44 -3.57 -0.71 8.67
CA VAL A 44 -2.22 -1.27 8.82
C VAL A 44 -1.20 -0.36 8.16
N ARG A 45 -1.47 0.07 6.92
CA ARG A 45 -0.56 0.92 6.15
C ARG A 45 -1.34 1.72 5.10
N VAL A 46 -0.94 2.98 4.91
CA VAL A 46 -1.39 3.84 3.80
C VAL A 46 -0.18 4.15 2.94
N MET A 47 -0.39 4.16 1.63
CA MET A 47 0.69 4.16 0.65
C MET A 47 0.20 4.73 -0.69
N LYS A 48 1.13 4.92 -1.63
CA LYS A 48 0.81 5.31 -3.01
C LYS A 48 1.36 4.29 -3.99
N ASN A 49 0.62 4.05 -5.08
CA ASN A 49 1.20 3.33 -6.21
C ASN A 49 2.12 4.26 -7.04
N SER A 50 2.75 3.72 -8.08
CA SER A 50 3.62 4.48 -8.98
C SER A 50 2.95 5.66 -9.70
N GLU A 51 1.62 5.64 -9.84
CA GLU A 51 0.81 6.74 -10.40
C GLU A 51 0.45 7.81 -9.35
N GLY A 52 0.91 7.65 -8.10
CA GLY A 52 0.55 8.53 -7.00
C GLY A 52 -0.86 8.31 -6.44
N LYS A 53 -1.59 7.27 -6.90
CA LYS A 53 -2.91 6.92 -6.38
C LYS A 53 -2.78 6.43 -4.94
N LEU A 54 -3.61 6.97 -4.06
CA LEU A 54 -3.71 6.53 -2.67
C LEU A 54 -4.27 5.11 -2.57
N MET A 55 -3.56 4.27 -1.83
CA MET A 55 -3.88 2.87 -1.56
C MET A 55 -3.74 2.61 -0.05
N TRP A 56 -4.55 1.72 0.52
CA TRP A 56 -4.40 1.36 1.93
C TRP A 56 -4.75 -0.09 2.20
N LEU A 57 -4.07 -0.65 3.21
CA LEU A 57 -4.31 -1.97 3.74
C LEU A 57 -4.92 -1.84 5.14
N GLU A 58 -6.01 -2.58 5.37
CA GLU A 58 -6.59 -2.75 6.71
C GLU A 58 -6.39 -4.18 7.21
N ASN A 59 -6.54 -4.40 8.52
CA ASN A 59 -6.57 -5.73 9.14
C ASN A 59 -7.56 -6.66 8.43
N GLY A 60 -8.75 -6.14 8.11
CA GLY A 60 -9.75 -6.84 7.32
C GLY A 60 -10.30 -8.10 7.99
N ASN A 61 -10.62 -9.12 7.20
CA ASN A 61 -11.17 -10.41 7.63
C ASN A 61 -10.77 -11.52 6.63
N SER A 62 -11.34 -12.73 6.75
CA SER A 62 -11.02 -13.87 5.89
C SER A 62 -11.29 -13.67 4.38
N LYS A 63 -11.99 -12.60 3.99
CA LYS A 63 -12.31 -12.28 2.58
C LYS A 63 -11.52 -11.11 2.01
N ALA A 64 -10.96 -10.22 2.83
CA ALA A 64 -10.22 -9.05 2.36
C ALA A 64 -9.28 -8.49 3.43
N GLY A 65 -8.21 -7.81 3.00
CA GLY A 65 -7.24 -7.15 3.88
C GLY A 65 -6.15 -8.10 4.38
N LEU A 66 -5.39 -7.66 5.40
CA LEU A 66 -4.21 -8.39 5.88
C LEU A 66 -4.56 -9.80 6.38
N THR A 67 -5.68 -9.95 7.10
CA THR A 67 -6.16 -11.26 7.59
C THR A 67 -6.33 -12.25 6.44
N HIS A 68 -6.99 -11.85 5.36
CA HIS A 68 -7.15 -12.69 4.18
C HIS A 68 -5.81 -13.08 3.54
N ILE A 69 -4.89 -12.13 3.44
CA ILE A 69 -3.55 -12.38 2.88
C ILE A 69 -2.79 -13.40 3.73
N LEU A 70 -2.82 -13.24 5.05
CA LEU A 70 -2.15 -14.16 5.96
C LEU A 70 -2.79 -15.56 5.93
N GLU A 71 -4.12 -15.66 5.95
CA GLU A 71 -4.82 -16.94 5.93
C GLU A 71 -4.65 -17.73 4.63
N ARG A 72 -4.43 -17.04 3.50
CA ARG A 72 -4.41 -17.68 2.16
C ARG A 72 -3.05 -17.76 1.51
N HIS A 73 -2.13 -16.87 1.88
CA HIS A 73 -0.89 -16.65 1.14
C HIS A 73 0.36 -16.52 2.03
N ALA A 74 0.24 -16.67 3.36
CA ALA A 74 1.41 -16.58 4.24
C ALA A 74 2.51 -17.58 3.86
N ASP A 75 2.15 -18.83 3.55
CA ASP A 75 3.11 -19.85 3.14
C ASP A 75 3.79 -19.52 1.80
N ASP A 76 3.05 -18.91 0.85
CA ASP A 76 3.59 -18.44 -0.42
C ASP A 76 4.69 -17.40 -0.18
N PHE A 77 4.44 -16.43 0.70
CA PHE A 77 5.43 -15.41 1.07
C PHE A 77 6.61 -15.99 1.86
N ALA A 78 6.33 -16.88 2.81
CA ALA A 78 7.36 -17.53 3.61
C ALA A 78 8.33 -18.34 2.73
N SER A 79 7.83 -19.00 1.69
CA SER A 79 8.66 -19.73 0.71
C SER A 79 9.65 -18.83 -0.04
N GLN A 80 9.36 -17.53 -0.13
CA GLN A 80 10.22 -16.50 -0.74
C GLN A 80 11.07 -15.74 0.29
N GLY A 81 11.03 -16.15 1.57
CA GLY A 81 11.74 -15.48 2.66
C GLY A 81 11.13 -14.14 3.07
N VAL A 82 9.85 -13.90 2.76
CA VAL A 82 9.15 -12.65 3.08
C VAL A 82 8.38 -12.80 4.38
N SER A 83 8.75 -12.02 5.40
CA SER A 83 8.03 -11.96 6.68
C SER A 83 7.21 -10.68 6.89
N ASP A 84 7.60 -9.57 6.25
CA ASP A 84 6.90 -8.28 6.33
C ASP A 84 6.12 -8.01 5.03
N ILE A 85 4.94 -8.60 4.95
CA ILE A 85 4.05 -8.50 3.78
C ILE A 85 3.59 -7.04 3.55
N PRO A 86 3.17 -6.26 4.57
CA PRO A 86 2.83 -4.85 4.36
C PRO A 86 3.98 -4.02 3.80
N LYS A 87 5.22 -4.26 4.23
CA LYS A 87 6.38 -3.56 3.68
C LYS A 87 6.69 -3.98 2.25
N LEU A 88 6.61 -5.28 1.94
CA LEU A 88 6.76 -5.76 0.56
C LEU A 88 5.70 -5.15 -0.36
N LEU A 89 4.44 -5.13 0.07
CA LEU A 89 3.34 -4.51 -0.69
C LEU A 89 3.63 -3.05 -1.02
N GLU A 90 4.18 -2.29 -0.06
CA GLU A 90 4.62 -0.90 -0.28
C GLU A 90 5.65 -0.79 -1.41
N ASN A 91 6.69 -1.61 -1.35
CA ASN A 91 7.74 -1.62 -2.36
C ASN A 91 7.20 -2.05 -3.73
N VAL A 92 6.36 -3.08 -3.77
CA VAL A 92 5.73 -3.58 -5.01
C VAL A 92 4.88 -2.49 -5.67
N LEU A 93 4.01 -1.82 -4.93
CA LEU A 93 3.16 -0.77 -5.51
C LEU A 93 3.94 0.48 -5.91
N SER A 94 5.15 0.70 -5.37
CA SER A 94 6.01 1.81 -5.80
C SER A 94 6.58 1.63 -7.22
N THR A 95 6.51 0.42 -7.79
CA THR A 95 6.89 0.15 -9.18
C THR A 95 5.70 0.20 -10.12
N ASN A 96 5.98 0.30 -11.43
CA ASN A 96 4.93 0.27 -12.44
C ASN A 96 4.35 -1.14 -12.60
N PRO A 97 3.03 -1.29 -12.68
CA PRO A 97 2.42 -2.58 -12.97
C PRO A 97 2.78 -3.02 -14.39
N ILE A 98 3.04 -4.32 -14.55
CA ILE A 98 3.24 -4.94 -15.87
C ILE A 98 1.92 -5.26 -16.57
N LYS A 99 0.85 -5.39 -15.79
CA LYS A 99 -0.51 -5.66 -16.27
C LYS A 99 -1.52 -5.12 -15.28
N SER A 100 -2.65 -4.64 -15.77
CA SER A 100 -3.80 -4.28 -14.92
C SER A 100 -5.09 -4.76 -15.55
N GLY A 101 -6.13 -4.93 -14.74
CA GLY A 101 -7.41 -5.42 -15.22
C GLY A 101 -8.51 -5.35 -14.18
N SER A 102 -9.70 -5.80 -14.57
CA SER A 102 -10.86 -5.93 -13.69
C SER A 102 -11.68 -7.15 -14.07
N ASN A 103 -12.23 -7.83 -13.08
CA ASN A 103 -13.17 -8.93 -13.26
C ASN A 103 -14.29 -8.84 -12.21
N VAL A 104 -15.16 -9.87 -12.14
CA VAL A 104 -16.27 -9.93 -11.18
C VAL A 104 -15.85 -9.84 -9.71
N LYS A 105 -14.58 -10.10 -9.39
CA LYS A 105 -13.99 -10.02 -8.05
C LYS A 105 -13.33 -8.67 -7.75
N GLY A 106 -13.24 -7.76 -8.73
CA GLY A 106 -12.68 -6.41 -8.55
C GLY A 106 -11.52 -6.09 -9.51
N ARG A 107 -10.80 -5.01 -9.20
CA ARG A 107 -9.62 -4.58 -9.97
C ARG A 107 -8.39 -5.30 -9.46
N PHE A 108 -7.42 -5.50 -10.34
CA PHE A 108 -6.12 -6.01 -9.97
C PHE A 108 -5.03 -5.39 -10.84
N ALA A 109 -3.81 -5.45 -10.34
CA ALA A 109 -2.60 -5.16 -11.08
C ALA A 109 -1.50 -6.16 -10.72
N ASP A 110 -0.71 -6.53 -11.72
CA ASP A 110 0.41 -7.45 -11.59
C ASP A 110 1.71 -6.66 -11.67
N TYR A 111 2.69 -7.06 -10.87
CA TYR A 111 3.95 -6.35 -10.66
C TYR A 111 5.10 -7.33 -10.69
N ILE A 112 6.29 -6.84 -11.06
CA ILE A 112 7.55 -7.56 -10.85
C ILE A 112 8.34 -6.81 -9.78
N TRP A 113 8.81 -7.55 -8.78
CA TRP A 113 9.70 -7.03 -7.74
C TRP A 113 10.76 -8.07 -7.38
N ASN A 114 12.04 -7.70 -7.48
CA ASN A 114 13.18 -8.58 -7.25
C ASN A 114 13.11 -9.92 -8.00
N GLY A 115 12.60 -9.90 -9.25
CA GLY A 115 12.48 -11.09 -10.09
C GLY A 115 11.24 -11.94 -9.85
N ASN A 116 10.44 -11.66 -8.82
CA ASN A 116 9.19 -12.36 -8.54
C ASN A 116 7.99 -11.55 -9.05
N SER A 117 6.97 -12.25 -9.52
CA SER A 117 5.71 -11.66 -9.96
C SER A 117 4.68 -11.67 -8.82
N TYR A 118 3.91 -10.60 -8.68
CA TYR A 118 2.88 -10.48 -7.65
C TYR A 118 1.61 -9.87 -8.22
N ARG A 119 0.46 -10.27 -7.68
CA ARG A 119 -0.83 -9.63 -7.94
C ARG A 119 -1.30 -8.86 -6.72
N VAL A 120 -1.67 -7.60 -6.92
CA VAL A 120 -2.43 -6.80 -5.95
C VAL A 120 -3.86 -6.67 -6.43
N ALA A 121 -4.82 -7.17 -5.65
CA ALA A 121 -6.25 -6.98 -5.88
C ALA A 121 -6.79 -5.86 -5.00
N TYR A 122 -7.57 -4.93 -5.56
CA TYR A 122 -8.00 -3.74 -4.86
C TYR A 122 -9.38 -3.23 -5.30
N GLY A 123 -10.05 -2.53 -4.39
CA GLY A 123 -11.30 -1.82 -4.64
C GLY A 123 -11.09 -0.59 -5.52
N THR A 124 -12.15 -0.11 -6.17
CA THR A 124 -12.11 1.13 -6.97
C THR A 124 -11.58 2.32 -6.16
N ASN A 125 -11.89 2.33 -4.87
CA ASN A 125 -11.46 3.33 -3.89
C ASN A 125 -9.96 3.25 -3.51
N GLY A 126 -9.26 2.14 -3.75
CA GLY A 126 -7.85 1.95 -3.35
C GLY A 126 -7.64 1.03 -2.14
N PHE A 127 -8.71 0.47 -1.56
CA PHE A 127 -8.62 -0.54 -0.52
C PHE A 127 -7.97 -1.81 -1.08
N VAL A 128 -6.88 -2.27 -0.46
CA VAL A 128 -6.21 -3.52 -0.83
C VAL A 128 -7.01 -4.69 -0.28
N VAL A 129 -7.57 -5.48 -1.20
CA VAL A 129 -8.38 -6.66 -0.90
C VAL A 129 -7.49 -7.88 -0.69
N SER A 130 -6.51 -8.08 -1.56
CA SER A 130 -5.55 -9.18 -1.46
C SER A 130 -4.22 -8.83 -2.14
N PHE A 131 -3.17 -9.54 -1.78
CA PHE A 131 -1.82 -9.42 -2.31
C PHE A 131 -1.13 -10.78 -2.19
N TYR A 132 -0.61 -11.31 -3.29
CA TYR A 132 -0.01 -12.64 -3.31
C TYR A 132 0.96 -12.81 -4.48
N PRO A 133 1.95 -13.72 -4.38
CA PRO A 133 2.80 -14.09 -5.50
C PRO A 133 2.00 -14.77 -6.63
N ILE A 134 2.42 -14.57 -7.88
CA ILE A 134 1.87 -15.24 -9.06
C ILE A 134 3.01 -15.79 -9.91
N ASP A 135 2.75 -16.88 -10.65
CA ASP A 135 3.70 -17.47 -11.60
C ASP A 135 3.80 -16.66 -12.91
#